data_AF-S8E3I0-F1
#
_entry.id   AF-S8E3I0-F1
#
_cell.length_a   1.000
_cell.length_b   1.000
_cell.length_c   1.000
_cell.angle_alpha   90.00
_cell.angle_beta   90.00
_cell.angle_gamma   90.00
#
_symmetry.space_group_name_H-M   'P 1'
#
loop_
_entity.id
_entity.type
_entity.pdbx_description
1 polymer ?
#
loop_
_entity_poly.entity_id
_entity_poly.type
_entity_poly.pdbx_seq_one_letter_code
_entity_poly.pdbx_strand_id
1 'polypeptide(L)'
;GSVYMLMWLAYADLRAPFVEADGTLATDAANILRCPDPDSPMGRVVREGIVPTIAFLSERFPIHLGSILLPESISALGVSPSNLCCNLDASDHLFGAL
;
A
#
# COMPACT_ATOMS: atom_id res chain seq x y z
N GLY A 1 3.08 0.95 -2.39
CA GLY A 1 2.35 1.96 -1.58
C GLY A 1 1.61 1.37 -0.40
N SER A 2 0.92 0.24 -0.60
CA SER A 2 0.03 -0.43 0.36
C SER A 2 0.69 -0.78 1.70
N VAL A 3 1.97 -1.16 1.71
CA VAL A 3 2.74 -1.45 2.94
C VAL A 3 2.82 -0.22 3.87
N TYR A 4 3.12 0.95 3.31
CA TYR A 4 3.17 2.20 4.09
C TYR A 4 1.80 2.62 4.60
N MET A 5 0.74 2.29 3.84
CA MET A 5 -0.64 2.49 4.29
C MET A 5 -0.97 1.58 5.48
N LEU A 6 -0.57 0.31 5.45
CA LEU A 6 -0.73 -0.62 6.58
C LEU A 6 0.06 -0.17 7.81
N MET A 7 1.28 0.35 7.62
CA MET A 7 2.05 0.95 8.71
C MET A 7 1.37 2.18 9.28
N TRP A 8 0.84 3.07 8.44
CA TRP A 8 0.12 4.26 8.87
C TRP A 8 -1.16 3.90 9.64
N LEU A 9 -1.93 2.92 9.15
CA LEU A 9 -3.13 2.41 9.83
C LEU A 9 -2.79 1.78 11.19
N ALA A 10 -1.73 0.98 11.25
CA ALA A 10 -1.25 0.38 12.50
C ALA A 10 -0.77 1.46 13.48
N TYR A 11 -0.10 2.51 13.00
CA TYR A 11 0.35 3.64 13.81
C TYR A 11 -0.81 4.49 14.34
N ALA A 12 -1.84 4.70 13.51
CA ALA A 12 -3.03 5.46 13.87
C ALA A 12 -4.02 4.70 14.78
N ASP A 13 -3.67 3.48 15.20
CA ASP A 13 -4.52 2.56 15.96
C ASP A 13 -5.89 2.28 15.31
N LEU A 14 -5.94 2.37 13.98
CA LEU A 14 -7.16 2.15 13.19
C LEU A 14 -7.36 0.66 12.86
N ARG A 15 -6.84 -0.25 13.68
CA ARG A 15 -6.96 -1.70 13.43
C ARG A 15 -8.39 -2.21 13.60
N ALA A 16 -9.13 -1.72 14.59
CA ALA A 16 -10.46 -2.22 14.90
C ALA A 16 -11.52 -1.94 13.80
N PRO A 17 -11.60 -0.73 13.20
CA PRO A 17 -12.62 -0.42 12.19
C PRO A 17 -12.46 -1.19 10.87
N PHE A 18 -11.24 -1.60 10.51
CA PHE A 18 -10.98 -2.28 9.23
C PHE A 18 -11.25 -3.78 9.26
N VAL A 19 -11.20 -4.43 10.43
CA VAL A 19 -11.48 -5.88 10.57
C VAL A 19 -12.99 -6.17 10.47
N GLU A 20 -13.82 -5.19 10.84
CA GLU A 20 -15.29 -5.27 10.78
C GLU A 20 -15.88 -4.75 9.47
N ALA A 21 -15.03 -4.27 8.55
CA ALA A 21 -15.45 -3.79 7.25
C ALA A 21 -16.06 -4.94 6.42
N ASP A 22 -17.32 -4.81 6.04
CA ASP A 22 -17.92 -5.73 5.08
C ASP A 22 -17.23 -5.60 3.70
N GLY A 23 -17.43 -6.61 2.83
CA GLY A 23 -16.75 -6.66 1.53
C GLY A 23 -17.03 -5.44 0.63
N THR A 24 -18.19 -4.78 0.82
CA THR A 24 -18.56 -3.55 0.14
C THR A 24 -17.72 -2.36 0.63
N LEU A 25 -17.57 -2.19 1.94
CA LEU A 25 -16.76 -1.12 2.53
C LEU A 25 -15.28 -1.23 2.13
N ALA A 26 -14.73 -2.46 2.09
CA ALA A 26 -13.36 -2.69 1.66
C ALA A 26 -13.15 -2.30 0.18
N THR A 27 -14.11 -2.64 -0.69
CA THR A 27 -14.07 -2.30 -2.12
C THR A 27 -14.18 -0.80 -2.33
N ASP A 28 -15.09 -0.13 -1.61
CA ASP A 28 -15.27 1.32 -1.70
C ASP A 28 -14.03 2.07 -1.20
N ALA A 29 -13.44 1.63 -0.10
CA ALA A 29 -12.19 2.19 0.40
C ALA A 29 -11.04 2.01 -0.61
N ALA A 30 -10.91 0.83 -1.21
CA ALA A 30 -9.89 0.58 -2.24
C ALA A 30 -10.10 1.48 -3.47
N ASN A 31 -11.34 1.69 -3.90
CA ASN A 31 -11.67 2.58 -5.02
C ASN A 31 -11.31 4.03 -4.71
N ILE A 32 -11.69 4.54 -3.52
CA ILE A 32 -11.39 5.90 -3.08
C ILE A 32 -9.87 6.13 -2.97
N LEU A 33 -9.11 5.14 -2.50
CA LEU A 33 -7.66 5.22 -2.42
C LEU A 33 -6.98 5.19 -3.79
N ARG A 34 -7.53 4.41 -4.74
CA ARG A 34 -6.98 4.27 -6.10
C ARG A 34 -7.27 5.47 -6.97
N CYS A 35 -8.49 6.03 -6.86
CA CYS A 35 -8.94 7.16 -7.65
C CYS A 35 -9.75 8.13 -6.78
N PRO A 36 -9.07 8.96 -5.96
CA PRO A 36 -9.77 9.87 -5.06
C PRO A 36 -10.46 11.00 -5.84
N ASP A 37 -11.80 11.01 -5.77
CA ASP A 37 -12.63 12.08 -6.31
C ASP A 37 -12.31 13.41 -5.60
N PRO A 38 -11.76 14.42 -6.30
CA PRO A 38 -11.35 15.69 -5.70
C PRO A 38 -12.51 16.48 -5.09
N ASP A 39 -13.75 16.26 -5.56
CA ASP A 39 -14.92 17.00 -5.08
C ASP A 39 -15.53 16.34 -3.83
N SER A 40 -15.19 15.08 -3.58
CA SER A 40 -15.65 14.35 -2.40
C SER A 40 -14.82 14.70 -1.15
N PRO A 41 -15.45 14.82 0.04
CA PRO A 41 -14.72 15.04 1.29
C PRO A 41 -13.64 13.98 1.56
N MET A 42 -13.92 12.71 1.25
CA MET A 42 -12.97 11.60 1.43
C MET A 42 -11.82 11.66 0.43
N GLY A 43 -12.09 11.96 -0.85
CA GLY A 43 -11.03 12.10 -1.83
C GLY A 43 -10.08 13.27 -1.52
N ARG A 44 -10.57 14.37 -0.93
CA ARG A 44 -9.68 15.42 -0.39
C ARG A 44 -8.78 14.90 0.74
N VAL A 45 -9.33 14.16 1.72
CA VAL A 45 -8.53 13.53 2.79
C VAL A 45 -7.45 12.61 2.22
N VAL A 46 -7.78 11.82 1.20
CA VAL A 46 -6.80 10.96 0.54
C VAL A 46 -5.71 11.77 -0.14
N ARG A 47 -6.08 12.78 -0.94
CA ARG A 47 -5.14 13.56 -1.76
C ARG A 47 -4.25 14.49 -0.95
N GLU A 48 -4.78 15.09 0.11
CA GLU A 48 -4.09 16.10 0.91
C GLU A 48 -3.44 15.51 2.16
N GLY A 49 -3.95 14.39 2.67
CA GLY A 49 -3.44 13.73 3.87
C GLY A 49 -2.71 12.43 3.55
N ILE A 50 -3.44 11.43 3.07
CA ILE A 50 -2.94 10.04 2.99
C ILE A 50 -1.82 9.89 1.96
N VAL A 51 -2.01 10.37 0.73
CA VAL A 51 -1.02 10.25 -0.36
C VAL A 51 0.28 10.97 0.00
N PRO A 52 0.28 12.24 0.46
CA PRO A 52 1.51 12.91 0.88
C PRO A 52 2.19 12.22 2.06
N THR A 53 1.43 11.71 3.04
CA THR A 53 1.99 10.98 4.18
C THR A 53 2.68 9.70 3.73
N ILE A 54 2.05 8.92 2.84
CA ILE A 54 2.63 7.69 2.29
C ILE A 54 3.90 8.02 1.48
N ALA A 55 3.88 9.08 0.68
CA ALA A 55 5.04 9.52 -0.10
C ALA A 55 6.21 9.84 0.85
N PHE A 56 5.97 10.67 1.87
CA PHE A 56 6.96 11.03 2.88
C PHE A 56 7.54 9.81 3.60
N LEU A 57 6.69 8.87 4.03
CA LEU A 57 7.14 7.64 4.68
C LEU A 57 8.00 6.79 3.75
N SER A 58 7.61 6.69 2.48
CA SER A 58 8.32 5.87 1.49
C SER A 58 9.71 6.39 1.15
N GLU A 59 9.90 7.71 1.16
CA GLU A 59 11.19 8.36 0.95
C GLU A 59 12.11 8.19 2.17
N ARG A 60 11.53 8.26 3.38
CA ARG A 60 12.31 8.28 4.62
C ARG A 60 12.65 6.89 5.15
N PHE A 61 11.78 5.91 4.89
CA PHE A 61 11.90 4.55 5.40
C PHE A 61 11.74 3.54 4.26
N PRO A 62 12.72 3.42 3.35
CA PRO A 62 12.61 2.52 2.21
C PRO A 62 12.54 1.06 2.64
N ILE A 63 11.38 0.42 2.42
CA ILE A 63 11.16 -1.00 2.70
C ILE A 63 11.40 -1.81 1.43
N HIS A 64 12.24 -2.83 1.55
CA HIS A 64 12.57 -3.75 0.47
C HIS A 64 11.60 -4.94 0.47
N LEU A 65 11.30 -5.51 -0.71
CA LEU A 65 10.41 -6.66 -0.83
C LEU A 65 10.91 -7.86 -0.01
N GLY A 66 12.22 -8.11 -0.02
CA GLY A 66 12.87 -9.17 0.77
C GLY A 66 12.82 -8.96 2.28
N SER A 67 12.36 -7.80 2.77
CA SER A 67 12.11 -7.56 4.19
C SER A 67 10.72 -8.03 4.65
N ILE A 68 9.79 -8.27 3.70
CA ILE A 68 8.41 -8.67 3.99
C ILE A 68 8.15 -10.10 3.51
N LEU A 69 8.68 -10.45 2.35
CA LEU A 69 8.52 -11.75 1.71
C LEU A 69 9.86 -12.51 1.75
N LEU A 70 9.79 -13.84 1.67
CA LEU A 70 11.00 -14.67 1.60
C LEU A 70 11.80 -14.36 0.33
N PRO A 71 13.10 -13.97 0.45
CA PRO A 71 13.93 -13.60 -0.71
C PRO A 71 14.00 -14.68 -1.80
N GLU A 72 13.99 -15.94 -1.39
CA GLU A 72 14.02 -17.11 -2.27
C GLU A 72 12.78 -17.17 -3.17
N SER A 73 11.59 -16.94 -2.60
CA SER A 73 10.32 -16.93 -3.33
C SER A 73 10.25 -15.78 -4.33
N ILE A 74 10.73 -14.59 -3.93
CA ILE A 74 10.75 -13.40 -4.79
C ILE A 74 11.71 -13.61 -5.97
N SER A 75 12.90 -14.16 -5.69
CA SER A 75 13.92 -14.43 -6.70
C SER A 75 13.46 -15.50 -7.69
N ALA A 76 12.73 -16.52 -7.23
CA ALA A 76 12.16 -17.56 -8.09
C ALA A 76 11.15 -17.00 -9.10
N LEU A 77 10.49 -15.88 -8.78
CA LEU A 77 9.56 -15.16 -9.65
C LEU A 77 10.26 -14.11 -10.54
N GLY A 78 11.59 -14.07 -10.56
CA GLY A 78 12.36 -13.12 -11.40
C GLY A 78 12.41 -11.70 -10.87
N VAL A 79 11.95 -11.46 -9.64
CA VAL A 79 12.01 -10.14 -8.99
C VAL A 79 13.21 -10.06 -8.05
N SER A 80 13.90 -8.92 -8.01
CA SER A 80 14.98 -8.73 -7.02
C SER A 80 14.41 -8.51 -5.61
N PRO A 81 14.88 -9.22 -4.57
CA PRO A 81 14.52 -8.94 -3.18
C PRO A 81 14.90 -7.53 -2.71
N SER A 82 15.89 -6.90 -3.38
CA SER A 82 16.31 -5.52 -3.13
C SER A 82 15.42 -4.47 -3.83
N ASN A 83 14.37 -4.88 -4.54
CA ASN A 83 13.40 -3.92 -5.04
C ASN A 83 12.60 -3.33 -3.87
N LEU A 84 12.27 -2.05 -3.96
CA LEU A 84 11.45 -1.36 -2.97
C LEU A 84 9.98 -1.77 -3.10
N CYS A 85 9.26 -1.82 -1.99
CA CYS A 85 7.81 -2.07 -1.94
C CYS A 85 6.96 -0.95 -2.56
N CYS A 86 7.59 0.18 -2.91
CA CYS A 86 6.96 1.26 -3.68
C CYS A 86 7.26 1.20 -5.18
N ASN A 87 8.12 0.30 -5.65
CA ASN A 87 8.35 0.08 -7.07
C ASN A 87 7.15 -0.67 -7.66
N LEU A 88 6.33 0.04 -8.44
CA LEU A 88 5.11 -0.51 -9.04
C LEU A 88 5.43 -1.58 -10.09
N ASP A 89 6.46 -1.39 -10.92
CA ASP A 89 6.84 -2.37 -11.94
C ASP A 89 7.26 -3.70 -11.31
N ALA A 90 8.04 -3.64 -10.22
CA ALA A 90 8.44 -4.82 -9.47
C ALA A 90 7.25 -5.53 -8.82
N SER A 91 6.28 -4.75 -8.30
CA SER A 91 5.04 -5.26 -7.73
C SER A 91 4.17 -5.93 -8.79
N ASP A 92 3.95 -5.29 -9.92
CA ASP A 92 3.13 -5.80 -11.02
C ASP A 92 3.76 -7.08 -11.61
N HIS A 93 5.09 -7.15 -11.72
CA HIS A 93 5.77 -8.38 -12.12
C HIS A 93 5.58 -9.51 -11.10
N LEU A 94 5.73 -9.21 -9.81
CA LEU A 94 5.57 -10.19 -8.73
C LEU A 94 4.15 -10.77 -8.70
N PHE A 95 3.12 -9.91 -8.71
CA PHE A 95 1.73 -10.34 -8.60
C PHE A 95 1.14 -10.83 -9.93
N GLY A 96 1.71 -10.44 -11.07
CA GLY A 96 1.36 -11.03 -12.37
C GLY A 96 1.92 -12.44 -12.58
N ALA A 97 2.92 -12.84 -11.79
CA ALA A 97 3.49 -14.19 -11.80
C ALA A 97 2.81 -15.17 -10.82
N LEU A 98 1.91 -14.66 -9.97
CA LEU A 98 1.07 -15.44 -9.03
C LEU A 98 -0.28 -15.79 -9.66
#